data_AF-A0A970GRG8-F1
#
_entry.id   AF-A0A970GRG8-F1
#
_cell.length_a   1.000
_cell.length_b   1.000
_cell.length_c   1.000
_cell.angle_alpha   90.00
_cell.angle_beta   90.00
_cell.angle_gamma   90.00
#
_symmetry.space_group_name_H-M   'P 1'
#
loop_
_entity.id
_entity.type
_entity.pdbx_description
1 polymer ?
#
loop_
_entity_poly.entity_id
_entity_poly.type
_entity_poly.pdbx_seq_one_letter_code
_entity_poly.pdbx_strand_id
1 'polypeptide(L)'
;MTEGPGNNIWQRRLYLMKNKRYILIVLFILTIAGSILGLRFYQELETYRKQVSEIEIFDIDLSEIPDGEYTGSYEVKLVSAEVKVLVKNHEIIDIILLSHHHGRGGAAEVIPDRVVEEQSLQVDMISGATSSSKVILKAIENAFKNR
;
A
#
# COMPACT_ATOMS: atom_id res chain seq x y z
N MET A 1 -20.16 -6.29 77.49
CA MET A 1 -20.40 -5.28 76.44
C MET A 1 -19.10 -5.07 75.68
N THR A 2 -18.94 -5.71 74.52
CA THR A 2 -17.96 -5.30 73.50
C THR A 2 -18.56 -5.67 72.15
N GLU A 3 -18.87 -4.63 71.38
CA GLU A 3 -19.64 -4.66 70.14
C GLU A 3 -18.92 -5.50 69.05
N GLY A 4 -19.68 -6.35 68.37
CA GLY A 4 -19.16 -7.20 67.29
C GLY A 4 -18.77 -6.38 66.05
N PRO A 5 -17.82 -6.85 65.22
CA PRO A 5 -17.37 -6.10 64.06
C PRO A 5 -18.47 -6.10 63.01
N GLY A 6 -19.21 -4.99 62.94
CA GLY A 6 -20.15 -4.71 61.87
C GLY A 6 -19.39 -4.68 60.55
N ASN A 7 -19.45 -5.80 59.82
CA ASN A 7 -18.97 -5.90 58.45
C ASN A 7 -19.84 -4.95 57.61
N ASN A 8 -19.36 -3.72 57.47
CA ASN A 8 -20.03 -2.59 56.88
C ASN A 8 -20.12 -2.79 55.36
N ILE A 9 -21.15 -3.51 54.94
CA ILE A 9 -21.56 -3.77 53.55
C ILE A 9 -21.46 -2.51 52.68
N TRP A 10 -21.74 -1.34 53.26
CA TRP A 10 -21.61 -0.03 52.64
C TRP A 10 -20.17 0.35 52.26
N GLN A 11 -19.16 0.06 53.09
CA GLN A 11 -17.75 0.32 52.76
C GLN A 11 -17.24 -0.61 51.64
N ARG A 12 -17.60 -1.90 51.68
CA ARG A 12 -17.30 -2.85 50.60
C ARG A 12 -17.97 -2.45 49.28
N ARG A 13 -19.24 -2.01 49.31
CA ARG A 13 -19.94 -1.48 48.14
C ARG A 13 -19.27 -0.22 47.59
N LEU A 14 -18.87 0.72 48.45
CA LEU A 14 -18.15 1.93 48.04
C LEU A 14 -16.82 1.59 47.36
N TYR A 15 -16.05 0.67 47.95
CA TYR A 15 -14.75 0.21 47.44
C TYR A 15 -14.89 -0.50 46.08
N LEU A 16 -15.85 -1.42 45.95
CA LEU A 16 -16.16 -2.10 44.68
C LEU A 16 -16.66 -1.13 43.60
N MET A 17 -17.47 -0.13 43.97
CA MET A 17 -17.96 0.89 43.04
C MET A 17 -16.85 1.85 42.58
N LYS A 18 -15.92 2.21 43.46
CA LYS A 18 -14.76 3.06 43.14
C LYS A 18 -13.82 2.36 42.16
N ASN A 19 -13.49 1.09 42.38
CA ASN A 19 -12.64 0.31 41.48
C ASN A 19 -13.30 0.03 40.12
N LYS A 20 -14.61 -0.24 40.10
CA LYS A 20 -15.39 -0.38 38.85
C LYS A 20 -15.39 0.90 38.01
N ARG A 21 -15.48 2.08 38.64
CA ARG A 21 -15.40 3.38 37.95
C ARG A 21 -14.03 3.60 37.29
N TYR A 22 -12.93 3.25 37.95
CA TYR A 22 -11.60 3.34 37.34
C TYR A 22 -11.45 2.39 36.14
N ILE A 23 -11.96 1.17 36.23
CA ILE A 23 -11.96 0.21 35.11
C ILE A 23 -12.73 0.78 33.91
N LEU A 24 -13.90 1.39 34.13
CA LEU A 24 -14.68 2.02 33.07
C LEU A 24 -13.95 3.20 32.41
N ILE A 25 -13.24 4.03 33.20
CA ILE A 25 -12.44 5.14 32.66
C ILE A 25 -11.27 4.62 31.82
N VAL A 26 -10.57 3.58 32.28
CA VAL A 26 -9.46 2.98 31.51
C VAL A 26 -9.97 2.36 30.20
N LEU A 27 -11.10 1.64 30.23
CA LEU A 27 -11.73 1.11 29.01
C LEU A 27 -12.12 2.22 28.05
N PHE A 28 -12.69 3.32 28.55
CA PHE A 28 -13.05 4.48 27.74
C PHE A 28 -11.82 5.11 27.08
N ILE A 29 -10.72 5.28 27.82
CA ILE A 29 -9.45 5.78 27.28
C ILE A 29 -8.89 4.82 26.20
N LEU A 30 -8.93 3.51 26.44
CA LEU A 30 -8.48 2.52 25.46
C LEU A 30 -9.33 2.54 24.18
N THR A 31 -10.66 2.71 24.30
CA THR A 31 -11.52 2.86 23.12
C THR A 31 -11.21 4.14 22.36
N ILE A 32 -11.01 5.27 23.04
CA ILE A 32 -10.65 6.53 22.39
C ILE A 32 -9.29 6.41 21.69
N ALA A 33 -8.29 5.84 22.37
CA ALA A 33 -6.96 5.62 21.79
C ALA A 33 -7.04 4.70 20.56
N GLY A 34 -7.78 3.59 20.66
CA GLY A 34 -8.02 2.67 19.55
C GLY A 34 -8.76 3.33 18.39
N SER A 35 -9.78 4.16 18.65
CA SER A 35 -10.50 4.92 17.63
C SER A 35 -9.60 5.93 16.93
N ILE A 36 -8.73 6.65 17.65
CA ILE A 36 -7.78 7.61 17.05
C ILE A 36 -6.78 6.88 16.15
N LEU A 37 -6.21 5.76 16.61
CA LEU A 37 -5.30 4.93 15.81
C LEU A 37 -5.99 4.36 14.57
N GLY A 38 -7.21 3.83 14.76
CA GLY A 38 -8.04 3.31 13.68
C GLY A 38 -8.33 4.37 12.63
N LEU A 39 -8.78 5.57 13.03
CA LEU A 39 -9.11 6.66 12.11
C LEU A 39 -7.90 7.06 11.23
N ARG A 40 -6.72 7.16 11.84
CA ARG A 40 -5.47 7.43 11.09
C ARG A 40 -5.16 6.34 10.08
N PHE A 41 -5.29 5.08 10.49
CA PHE A 41 -5.07 3.94 9.60
C PHE A 41 -6.08 3.90 8.45
N TYR A 42 -7.35 4.19 8.70
CA TYR A 42 -8.38 4.29 7.67
C TYR A 42 -8.05 5.39 6.64
N GLN A 43 -7.65 6.58 7.10
CA GLN A 43 -7.25 7.68 6.20
C GLN A 43 -6.04 7.31 5.34
N GLU A 44 -5.07 6.61 5.91
CA GLU A 44 -3.90 6.14 5.17
C GLU A 44 -4.27 5.13 4.07
N LEU A 45 -5.17 4.19 4.37
CA LEU A 45 -5.68 3.23 3.38
C LEU A 45 -6.48 3.91 2.26
N GLU A 46 -7.32 4.89 2.58
CA GLU A 46 -8.05 5.65 1.57
C GLU A 46 -7.10 6.43 0.66
N THR A 47 -6.09 7.07 1.25
CA THR A 47 -5.07 7.81 0.50
C THR A 47 -4.32 6.88 -0.45
N TYR A 48 -3.87 5.71 0.03
CA TYR A 48 -3.22 4.71 -0.80
C TYR A 48 -4.11 4.24 -1.96
N ARG A 49 -5.37 3.88 -1.67
CA ARG A 49 -6.34 3.45 -2.70
C ARG A 49 -6.56 4.53 -3.75
N LYS A 50 -6.70 5.78 -3.31
CA LYS A 50 -6.88 6.94 -4.19
C LYS A 50 -5.67 7.13 -5.10
N GLN A 51 -4.46 7.17 -4.53
CA GLN A 51 -3.23 7.30 -5.30
C GLN A 51 -3.10 6.20 -6.36
N VAL A 52 -3.39 4.94 -6.02
CA VAL A 52 -3.36 3.82 -6.99
C VAL A 52 -4.45 3.94 -8.06
N SER A 53 -5.65 4.40 -7.70
CA SER A 53 -6.73 4.58 -8.68
C SER A 53 -6.42 5.68 -9.70
N GLU A 54 -5.72 6.73 -9.26
CA GLU A 54 -5.34 7.89 -10.07
C GLU A 54 -4.06 7.64 -10.90
N ILE A 55 -3.40 6.48 -10.76
CA ILE A 55 -2.32 6.09 -11.68
C ILE A 55 -2.94 5.88 -13.06
N GLU A 56 -2.66 6.83 -13.94
CA GLU A 56 -2.87 6.75 -15.37
C GLU A 56 -1.60 6.23 -16.05
N ILE A 57 -1.76 5.32 -17.01
CA ILE A 57 -0.69 4.73 -17.79
C ILE A 57 -0.96 5.12 -19.23
N PHE A 58 -0.10 5.98 -19.77
CA PHE A 58 -0.18 6.38 -21.17
C PHE A 58 0.66 5.42 -22.00
N ASP A 59 0.17 5.09 -23.19
CA ASP A 59 0.98 4.33 -24.12
C ASP A 59 2.13 5.19 -24.66
N ILE A 60 3.19 4.53 -25.10
CA ILE A 60 4.41 5.20 -25.57
C ILE A 60 4.47 5.08 -27.08
N ASP A 61 4.70 6.19 -27.76
CA ASP A 61 5.04 6.15 -29.18
C ASP A 61 6.50 5.73 -29.35
N LEU A 62 6.72 4.44 -29.67
CA LEU A 62 8.07 3.89 -29.83
C LEU A 62 8.82 4.43 -31.06
N SER A 63 8.11 5.04 -32.03
CA SER A 63 8.71 5.52 -33.29
C SER A 63 9.72 6.66 -33.10
N GLU A 64 9.60 7.42 -32.01
CA GLU A 64 10.52 8.50 -31.65
C GLU A 64 11.57 8.06 -30.62
N ILE A 65 11.63 6.77 -30.29
CA ILE A 65 12.51 6.23 -29.26
C ILE A 65 13.77 5.65 -29.91
N PRO A 66 14.95 6.24 -29.70
CA PRO A 66 16.20 5.68 -30.20
C PRO A 66 16.52 4.34 -29.56
N ASP A 67 17.41 3.59 -30.21
CA ASP A 67 18.01 2.40 -29.62
C ASP A 67 18.77 2.76 -28.33
N GLY A 68 18.60 1.95 -27.28
CA GLY A 68 19.27 2.20 -26.01
C GLY A 68 18.68 1.44 -24.82
N GLU A 69 19.29 1.68 -23.66
CA GLU A 69 18.81 1.21 -22.37
C GLU A 69 18.22 2.37 -21.58
N TYR A 70 17.01 2.19 -21.08
CA TYR A 70 16.23 3.19 -20.36
C TYR A 70 15.89 2.67 -18.97
N THR A 71 16.10 3.47 -17.93
CA THR A 71 15.74 3.07 -16.56
C THR A 71 14.59 3.91 -16.07
N GLY A 72 13.60 3.25 -15.50
CA GLY A 72 12.41 3.90 -14.95
C GLY A 72 12.04 3.32 -13.60
N SER A 73 11.44 4.15 -12.75
CA SER A 73 10.96 3.74 -11.45
C SER A 73 9.66 4.43 -11.10
N TYR A 74 8.89 3.80 -10.24
CA TYR A 74 7.68 4.39 -9.68
C TYR A 74 7.41 3.82 -8.29
N GLU A 75 6.90 4.67 -7.38
CA GLU A 75 6.61 4.30 -6.00
C GLU A 75 5.27 4.90 -5.56
N VAL A 76 4.48 4.08 -4.87
CA VAL A 76 3.28 4.49 -4.16
C VAL A 76 3.18 3.76 -2.81
N LYS A 77 3.47 4.50 -1.73
CA LYS A 77 3.39 4.01 -0.34
C LYS A 77 4.25 2.77 -0.09
N LEU A 78 3.63 1.58 -0.09
CA LEU A 78 4.28 0.30 0.23
C LEU A 78 4.59 -0.54 -1.01
N VAL A 79 4.40 0.02 -2.21
CA VAL A 79 4.65 -0.67 -3.47
C VAL A 79 5.53 0.21 -4.35
N SER A 80 6.64 -0.33 -4.82
CA SER A 80 7.56 0.34 -5.75
C SER A 80 8.15 -0.65 -6.75
N ALA A 81 8.50 -0.16 -7.93
CA ALA A 81 9.23 -0.95 -8.93
C ALA A 81 10.28 -0.09 -9.62
N GLU A 82 11.36 -0.74 -10.03
CA GLU A 82 12.42 -0.20 -10.88
C GLU A 82 12.67 -1.18 -12.03
N VAL A 83 12.75 -0.66 -13.25
CA VAL A 83 12.91 -1.43 -14.47
C VAL A 83 14.02 -0.85 -15.33
N LYS A 84 14.65 -1.71 -16.11
CA LYS A 84 15.48 -1.35 -17.25
C LYS A 84 14.83 -1.86 -18.53
N VAL A 85 14.57 -0.97 -19.47
CA VAL A 85 13.95 -1.25 -20.77
C VAL A 85 15.01 -1.16 -21.86
N LEU A 86 15.14 -2.21 -22.66
CA LEU A 86 16.02 -2.25 -23.82
C LEU A 86 15.20 -2.01 -25.09
N VAL A 87 15.56 -0.97 -25.85
CA VAL A 87 14.93 -0.66 -27.13
C VAL A 87 15.92 -0.85 -28.28
N LYS A 88 15.45 -1.47 -29.36
CA LYS A 88 16.20 -1.60 -30.61
C LYS A 88 15.25 -1.55 -31.81
N ASN A 89 15.62 -0.81 -32.85
CA ASN A 89 14.81 -0.61 -34.05
C ASN A 89 13.38 -0.14 -33.72
N HIS A 90 13.23 0.76 -32.74
CA HIS A 90 11.93 1.25 -32.27
C HIS A 90 11.01 0.16 -31.66
N GLU A 91 11.57 -0.97 -31.20
CA GLU A 91 10.85 -2.04 -30.52
C GLU A 91 11.46 -2.29 -29.13
N ILE A 92 10.61 -2.63 -28.16
CA ILE A 92 11.03 -3.07 -26.84
C ILE A 92 11.52 -4.52 -26.96
N ILE A 93 12.82 -4.73 -26.79
CA ILE A 93 13.44 -6.06 -26.91
C ILE A 93 13.39 -6.82 -25.59
N ASP A 94 13.53 -6.10 -24.49
CA ASP A 94 13.55 -6.70 -23.15
C ASP A 94 13.18 -5.66 -22.08
N ILE A 95 12.62 -6.13 -20.98
CA ILE A 95 12.34 -5.34 -19.80
C ILE A 95 12.81 -6.12 -18.58
N ILE A 96 13.90 -5.65 -17.98
CA ILE A 96 14.48 -6.25 -16.78
C ILE A 96 13.88 -5.56 -15.55
N LEU A 97 13.17 -6.33 -14.72
CA LEU A 97 12.71 -5.87 -13.42
C LEU A 97 13.89 -5.84 -12.44
N LEU A 98 14.45 -4.65 -12.19
CA LEU A 98 15.60 -4.45 -11.31
C LEU A 98 15.22 -4.58 -9.83
N SER A 99 14.05 -4.05 -9.46
CA SER A 99 13.50 -4.23 -8.12
C SER A 99 11.97 -4.14 -8.12
N HIS A 100 11.33 -4.87 -7.21
CA HIS A 100 9.90 -4.78 -6.94
C HIS A 100 9.62 -4.95 -5.45
N HIS A 101 9.31 -3.85 -4.77
CA HIS A 101 8.83 -3.91 -3.39
C HIS A 101 7.33 -4.08 -3.39
N HIS A 102 6.84 -5.16 -2.77
CA HIS A 102 5.42 -5.45 -2.72
C HIS A 102 5.00 -6.20 -1.46
N GLY A 103 3.72 -6.07 -1.10
CA GLY A 103 3.07 -6.97 -0.14
C GLY A 103 2.76 -8.33 -0.79
N ARG A 104 1.52 -8.53 -1.22
CA ARG A 104 1.06 -9.76 -1.91
C ARG A 104 1.07 -9.66 -3.44
N GLY A 105 1.87 -8.73 -3.97
CA GLY A 105 1.77 -8.28 -5.36
C GLY A 105 2.71 -8.95 -6.37
N GLY A 106 3.51 -9.94 -5.96
CA GLY A 106 4.53 -10.56 -6.82
C GLY A 106 3.97 -11.26 -8.08
N ALA A 107 2.69 -11.59 -8.11
CA ALA A 107 2.06 -12.10 -9.33
C ALA A 107 2.10 -11.12 -10.51
N ALA A 108 2.34 -9.82 -10.26
CA ALA A 108 2.51 -8.80 -11.30
C ALA A 108 3.89 -8.79 -11.97
N GLU A 109 4.87 -9.57 -11.50
CA GLU A 109 6.21 -9.63 -12.09
C GLU A 109 6.23 -10.21 -13.52
N VAL A 110 5.10 -10.76 -14.00
CA VAL A 110 4.90 -11.22 -15.38
C VAL A 110 4.56 -10.08 -16.36
N ILE A 111 4.27 -8.87 -15.85
CA ILE A 111 3.87 -7.72 -16.67
C ILE A 111 4.97 -7.27 -17.66
N PRO A 112 6.26 -7.22 -17.30
CA PRO A 112 7.34 -6.91 -18.24
C PRO A 112 7.30 -7.77 -19.51
N ASP A 113 7.16 -9.09 -19.36
CA ASP A 113 7.08 -10.03 -20.48
C ASP A 113 5.89 -9.73 -21.39
N ARG A 114 4.71 -9.44 -20.80
CA ARG A 114 3.52 -9.07 -21.58
C ARG A 114 3.71 -7.79 -22.38
N VAL A 115 4.39 -6.80 -21.79
CA VAL A 115 4.67 -5.54 -22.50
C VAL A 115 5.62 -5.78 -23.67
N VAL A 116 6.62 -6.66 -23.52
CA VAL A 116 7.50 -7.08 -24.62
C VAL A 116 6.70 -7.82 -25.70
N GLU A 117 5.81 -8.73 -25.33
CA GLU A 117 4.98 -9.48 -26.28
C GLU A 117 3.98 -8.59 -27.04
N GLU A 118 3.33 -7.67 -26.34
CA GLU A 118 2.28 -6.82 -26.89
C GLU A 118 2.82 -5.52 -27.53
N GLN A 119 4.08 -5.16 -27.25
CA GLN A 119 4.68 -3.87 -27.63
C GLN A 119 3.82 -2.66 -27.21
N SER A 120 3.13 -2.77 -26.07
CA SER A 120 2.23 -1.74 -25.55
C SER A 120 2.17 -1.80 -24.03
N LEU A 121 1.88 -0.67 -23.39
CA LEU A 121 1.58 -0.63 -21.96
C LEU A 121 0.12 -0.96 -21.62
N GLN A 122 -0.73 -1.17 -22.63
CA GLN A 122 -2.17 -1.47 -22.46
C GLN A 122 -2.44 -2.97 -22.22
N VAL A 123 -1.64 -3.60 -21.35
CA VAL A 123 -1.78 -5.02 -21.01
C VAL A 123 -2.76 -5.25 -19.85
N ASP A 124 -3.36 -6.43 -19.79
CA ASP A 124 -4.28 -6.78 -18.71
C ASP A 124 -3.60 -6.82 -17.33
N MET A 125 -4.21 -6.13 -16.36
CA MET A 125 -3.78 -6.13 -14.97
C MET A 125 -4.02 -7.49 -14.30
N ILE A 126 -3.10 -7.90 -13.42
CA ILE A 126 -3.24 -9.16 -12.67
C ILE A 126 -4.22 -8.99 -11.50
N SER A 127 -5.28 -9.79 -11.50
CA SER A 127 -6.23 -9.87 -10.39
C SER A 127 -5.52 -10.22 -9.08
N GLY A 128 -5.77 -9.45 -8.02
CA GLY A 128 -5.08 -9.60 -6.73
C GLY A 128 -3.69 -8.95 -6.66
N ALA A 129 -3.14 -8.49 -7.79
CA ALA A 129 -1.88 -7.76 -7.88
C ALA A 129 -2.01 -6.47 -8.73
N THR A 130 -3.19 -5.86 -8.74
CA THR A 130 -3.52 -4.68 -9.55
C THR A 130 -2.63 -3.48 -9.24
N SER A 131 -2.40 -3.15 -7.96
CA SER A 131 -1.51 -2.05 -7.58
C SER A 131 -0.08 -2.27 -8.10
N SER A 132 0.42 -3.50 -7.96
CA SER A 132 1.75 -3.87 -8.45
C SER A 132 1.82 -3.85 -9.99
N SER A 133 0.77 -4.29 -10.68
CA SER A 133 0.70 -4.21 -12.15
C SER A 133 0.80 -2.76 -12.61
N LYS A 134 0.02 -1.87 -11.98
CA LYS A 134 0.07 -0.43 -12.29
C LYS A 134 1.43 0.20 -12.00
N VAL A 135 2.06 -0.16 -10.87
CA VAL A 135 3.37 0.38 -10.50
C VAL A 135 4.46 -0.06 -11.47
N ILE A 136 4.47 -1.32 -11.91
CA ILE A 136 5.42 -1.81 -12.92
C ILE A 136 5.20 -1.10 -14.27
N LEU A 137 3.96 -1.04 -14.75
CA LEU A 137 3.65 -0.33 -16.00
C LEU A 137 4.03 1.15 -15.93
N LYS A 138 3.79 1.80 -14.78
CA LYS A 138 4.18 3.19 -14.57
C LYS A 138 5.69 3.38 -14.51
N ALA A 139 6.43 2.42 -13.97
CA ALA A 139 7.89 2.43 -14.00
C ALA A 139 8.42 2.32 -15.44
N ILE A 140 7.84 1.44 -16.27
CA ILE A 140 8.19 1.31 -17.69
C ILE A 140 7.88 2.61 -18.45
N GLU A 141 6.70 3.20 -18.24
CA GLU A 141 6.34 4.50 -18.82
C GLU A 141 7.35 5.60 -18.42
N ASN A 142 7.72 5.64 -17.15
CA ASN A 142 8.68 6.63 -16.63
C ASN A 142 10.09 6.45 -17.20
N ALA A 143 10.47 5.25 -17.66
CA ALA A 143 11.75 5.02 -18.31
C ALA A 143 11.93 5.89 -19.56
N PHE A 144 10.83 6.30 -20.20
CA PHE A 144 10.85 7.12 -21.41
C PHE A 144 10.53 8.60 -21.19
N LYS A 145 10.12 9.00 -19.98
CA LYS A 145 9.75 10.40 -19.66
C LYS A 145 10.93 11.29 -19.28
N ASN A 146 12.03 10.75 -18.76
CA ASN A 146 13.18 11.53 -18.27
C ASN A 146 14.26 11.75 -19.34
N ARG A 147 13.87 12.12 -20.56
CA ARG A 147 14.80 12.43 -21.65
C ARG A 147 15.21 13.89 -21.67
#